data_AF-A0A1N6MV45-F1
#
_entry.id   AF-A0A1N6MV45-F1
#
_cell.length_a   1.000
_cell.length_b   1.000
_cell.length_c   1.000
_cell.angle_alpha   90.00
_cell.angle_beta   90.00
_cell.angle_gamma   90.00
#
_symmetry.space_group_name_H-M   'P 1'
#
loop_
_entity.id
_entity.type
_entity.pdbx_description
1 polymer ?
#
loop_
_entity_poly.entity_id
_entity_poly.type
_entity_poly.pdbx_seq_one_letter_code
_entity_poly.pdbx_strand_id
1 'polypeptide(L)'
;MSGDNQSDISTSETEYKVVLDITLGAGEFNFPYPDIESENMHWGYNSKAQSDQNKPPFGELSVIENNTPLDADKIGFFYWSERSFAGSPGGFLLFNAHSYNNQKSFDSMVDLFYNKYLYVTVNGITYKLGKYSKILVGISIVHNYNITYDYIAKSIPDAKGLGNILKETGETKRFCFRWCDN
;
A
#
# COMPACT_ATOMS: atom_id res chain seq x y z
N MET A 1 -19.09 -44.73 20.68
CA MET A 1 -17.70 -44.52 20.23
C MET A 1 -17.76 -43.46 19.17
N SER A 2 -17.43 -42.23 19.57
CA SER A 2 -17.31 -41.05 18.73
C SER A 2 -16.07 -41.18 17.86
N GLY A 3 -16.22 -40.92 16.57
CA GLY A 3 -15.14 -40.87 15.60
C GLY A 3 -15.34 -39.66 14.69
N ASP A 4 -15.23 -38.47 15.27
CA ASP A 4 -14.80 -37.29 14.52
C ASP A 4 -13.33 -37.50 14.17
N ASN A 5 -13.01 -37.39 12.88
CA ASN A 5 -11.69 -36.98 12.42
C ASN A 5 -11.88 -36.26 11.08
N GLN A 6 -12.34 -35.02 11.21
CA GLN A 6 -12.25 -34.02 10.17
C GLN A 6 -10.89 -33.34 10.32
N SER A 7 -9.88 -33.83 9.61
CA SER A 7 -8.66 -33.08 9.36
C SER A 7 -8.05 -33.59 8.08
N ASP A 8 -8.29 -32.89 6.99
CA ASP A 8 -7.29 -32.60 5.97
C ASP A 8 -7.90 -31.66 4.94
N ILE A 9 -7.80 -30.36 5.21
CA ILE A 9 -7.65 -29.39 4.14
C ILE A 9 -6.20 -28.92 4.21
N SER A 10 -5.32 -29.77 3.68
CA SER A 10 -4.02 -29.35 3.17
C SER A 10 -4.25 -28.69 1.81
N THR A 11 -4.67 -27.43 1.82
CA THR A 11 -4.42 -26.52 0.69
C THR A 11 -3.18 -25.72 1.06
N SER A 12 -2.07 -25.98 0.38
CA SER A 12 -0.94 -25.05 0.41
C SER A 12 -1.39 -23.75 -0.27
N GLU A 13 -2.16 -22.93 0.44
CA GLU A 13 -2.40 -21.55 0.04
C GLU A 13 -1.02 -20.90 -0.04
N THR A 14 -0.61 -20.56 -1.25
CA THR A 14 0.62 -19.78 -1.42
C THR A 14 0.36 -18.41 -0.82
N GLU A 15 0.83 -18.22 0.42
CA GLU A 15 0.75 -16.94 1.10
C GLU A 15 1.72 -15.97 0.42
N TYR A 16 1.17 -15.01 -0.31
CA TYR A 16 1.95 -13.93 -0.91
C TYR A 16 2.18 -12.85 0.13
N LYS A 17 3.45 -12.57 0.43
CA LYS A 17 3.89 -11.57 1.39
C LYS A 17 5.08 -10.76 0.89
N VAL A 18 5.07 -9.48 1.22
CA VAL A 18 6.25 -8.62 1.17
C VAL A 18 6.49 -8.01 2.55
N VAL A 19 7.73 -8.08 3.02
CA VAL A 19 8.16 -7.50 4.28
C VAL A 19 9.11 -6.36 3.96
N LEU A 20 8.77 -5.17 4.45
CA LEU A 20 9.47 -3.92 4.19
C LEU A 20 9.82 -3.27 5.52
N ASP A 21 11.05 -2.77 5.63
CA ASP A 21 11.37 -1.76 6.63
C ASP A 21 11.17 -0.38 5.98
N ILE A 22 10.28 0.43 6.55
CA ILE A 22 10.00 1.79 6.06
C ILE A 22 10.39 2.78 7.16
N THR A 23 11.36 3.64 6.86
CA THR A 23 11.61 4.87 7.62
C THR A 23 10.54 5.87 7.24
N LEU A 24 9.64 6.18 8.17
CA LEU A 24 8.48 7.02 7.93
C LEU A 24 8.89 8.48 7.79
N GLY A 25 8.56 9.08 6.66
CA GLY A 25 8.74 10.51 6.42
C GLY A 25 7.40 11.23 6.27
N ALA A 26 7.47 12.54 6.11
CA ALA A 26 6.36 13.34 5.65
C ALA A 26 6.83 14.31 4.57
N GLY A 27 5.93 14.66 3.66
CA GLY A 27 6.22 15.62 2.60
C GLY A 27 4.95 16.33 2.16
N GLU A 28 5.11 17.61 1.83
CA GLU A 28 4.06 18.43 1.28
C GLU A 28 4.11 18.35 -0.25
N PHE A 29 2.96 18.08 -0.88
CA PHE A 29 2.83 18.10 -2.33
C PHE A 29 2.33 19.46 -2.82
N ASN A 30 3.15 20.13 -3.64
CA ASN A 30 2.83 21.43 -4.21
C ASN A 30 1.91 21.26 -5.43
N PHE A 31 0.62 21.07 -5.19
CA PHE A 31 -0.37 21.13 -6.25
C PHE A 31 -0.77 22.59 -6.54
N PRO A 32 -1.06 22.97 -7.80
CA PRO A 32 -1.39 24.34 -8.19
C PRO A 32 -2.79 24.81 -7.73
N TYR A 33 -3.34 24.21 -6.67
CA TYR A 33 -4.62 24.59 -6.05
C TYR A 33 -4.35 25.21 -4.68
N PRO A 34 -4.20 26.55 -4.60
CA PRO A 34 -3.64 27.25 -3.44
C PRO A 34 -4.54 27.29 -2.19
N ASP A 35 -5.78 26.83 -2.27
CA ASP A 35 -6.75 27.06 -1.19
C ASP A 35 -6.75 26.00 -0.08
N ILE A 36 -5.84 25.00 -0.11
CA ILE A 36 -5.86 23.93 0.89
C ILE A 36 -4.45 23.39 1.26
N GLU A 37 -3.62 24.23 1.86
CA GLU A 37 -2.25 23.90 2.32
C GLU A 37 -2.20 22.67 3.27
N SER A 38 -3.16 22.52 4.19
CA SER A 38 -3.19 21.37 5.11
C SER A 38 -3.61 20.04 4.47
N GLU A 39 -4.19 20.07 3.26
CA GLU A 39 -4.56 18.87 2.50
C GLU A 39 -3.39 18.32 1.66
N ASN A 40 -2.26 19.03 1.60
CA ASN A 40 -1.11 18.63 0.79
C ASN A 40 -0.07 17.80 1.56
N MET A 41 -0.24 17.61 2.87
CA MET A 41 0.67 16.80 3.67
C MET A 41 0.40 15.30 3.48
N HIS A 42 1.48 14.55 3.29
CA HIS A 42 1.49 13.11 3.13
C HIS A 42 2.48 12.47 4.10
N TRP A 43 2.16 11.29 4.62
CA TRP A 43 2.98 10.58 5.61
C TRP A 43 3.22 9.13 5.20
N GLY A 44 4.46 8.67 5.29
CA GLY A 44 4.88 7.31 4.91
C GLY A 44 6.12 7.36 4.03
N TYR A 45 6.00 6.84 2.80
CA TYR A 45 7.10 6.75 1.85
C TYR A 45 6.70 7.25 0.46
N ASN A 46 7.56 8.07 -0.14
CA ASN A 46 7.54 8.49 -1.53
C ASN A 46 8.95 8.39 -2.12
N SER A 47 9.12 7.54 -3.13
CA SER A 47 10.43 7.22 -3.70
C SER A 47 11.04 8.41 -4.43
N LYS A 48 12.38 8.53 -4.38
CA LYS A 48 13.12 9.50 -5.19
C LYS A 48 12.87 9.33 -6.69
N ALA A 49 12.62 8.10 -7.15
CA ALA A 49 12.41 7.78 -8.56
C ALA A 49 11.04 8.25 -9.10
N GLN A 50 10.01 8.33 -8.25
CA GLN A 50 8.67 8.83 -8.60
C GLN A 50 8.45 10.29 -8.15
N SER A 51 9.48 10.92 -7.59
CA SER A 51 9.40 12.28 -7.08
C SER A 51 9.72 13.32 -8.15
N ASP A 52 9.10 14.48 -8.01
CA ASP A 52 9.39 15.67 -8.80
C ASP A 52 9.36 16.93 -7.90
N GLN A 53 9.46 18.11 -8.50
CA GLN A 53 9.45 19.38 -7.76
C GLN A 53 8.13 19.63 -7.00
N ASN A 54 7.02 19.06 -7.49
CA ASN A 54 5.71 19.17 -6.87
C ASN A 54 5.44 18.03 -5.87
N LYS A 55 6.12 16.90 -6.00
CA LYS A 55 5.98 15.74 -5.13
C LYS A 55 7.36 15.29 -4.63
N PRO A 56 7.96 16.01 -3.68
CA PRO A 56 9.31 15.70 -3.19
C PRO A 56 9.35 14.33 -2.51
N PRO A 57 10.52 13.66 -2.52
CA PRO A 57 10.67 12.38 -1.85
C PRO A 57 10.62 12.54 -0.33
N PHE A 58 10.11 11.52 0.34
CA PHE A 58 10.13 11.44 1.80
C PHE A 58 10.10 9.98 2.24
N GLY A 59 10.68 9.74 3.41
CA GLY A 59 10.84 8.39 3.93
C GLY A 59 11.83 7.55 3.10
N GLU A 60 12.09 6.35 3.59
CA GLU A 60 12.99 5.39 2.96
C GLU A 60 12.39 4.00 3.07
N LEU A 61 12.64 3.14 2.09
CA LEU A 61 12.12 1.78 2.02
C LEU A 61 13.29 0.81 1.79
N SER A 62 13.32 -0.26 2.57
CA SER A 62 14.23 -1.38 2.39
C SER A 62 13.44 -2.69 2.33
N VAL A 63 13.71 -3.51 1.33
CA VAL A 63 13.06 -4.81 1.17
C VAL A 63 13.74 -5.85 2.06
N ILE A 64 12.97 -6.53 2.90
CA ILE A 64 13.45 -7.60 3.78
C ILE A 64 13.15 -8.98 3.19
N GLU A 65 11.93 -9.14 2.67
CA GLU A 65 11.46 -10.38 2.08
C GLU A 65 10.40 -10.06 1.03
N ASN A 66 10.42 -10.79 -0.09
CA ASN A 66 9.39 -10.67 -1.12
C ASN A 66 9.21 -12.01 -1.83
N ASN A 67 8.02 -12.61 -1.72
CA ASN A 67 7.64 -13.79 -2.51
C ASN A 67 6.46 -13.49 -3.46
N THR A 68 6.21 -12.21 -3.73
CA THR A 68 5.10 -11.73 -4.56
C THR A 68 5.55 -11.46 -6.00
N PRO A 69 4.61 -11.28 -6.95
CA PRO A 69 4.92 -10.78 -8.29
C PRO A 69 5.34 -9.30 -8.34
N LEU A 70 5.40 -8.59 -7.21
CA LEU A 70 5.82 -7.20 -7.14
C LEU A 70 7.35 -7.10 -7.23
N ASP A 71 7.83 -6.09 -7.95
CA ASP A 71 9.20 -5.59 -7.86
C ASP A 71 9.28 -4.62 -6.69
N ALA A 72 9.52 -5.16 -5.48
CA ALA A 72 9.41 -4.43 -4.23
C ALA A 72 10.41 -3.25 -4.13
N ASP A 73 11.56 -3.34 -4.81
CA ASP A 73 12.56 -2.26 -4.87
C ASP A 73 12.06 -1.06 -5.69
N LYS A 74 11.05 -1.27 -6.54
CA LYS A 74 10.43 -0.23 -7.36
C LYS A 74 9.09 0.26 -6.84
N ILE A 75 8.69 -0.10 -5.62
CA ILE A 75 7.49 0.50 -5.00
C ILE A 75 7.65 2.02 -5.03
N GLY A 76 6.72 2.69 -5.70
CA GLY A 76 6.82 4.12 -5.99
C GLY A 76 6.50 4.96 -4.77
N PHE A 77 5.45 4.58 -4.05
CA PHE A 77 5.02 5.22 -2.83
C PHE A 77 4.05 4.33 -2.03
N PHE A 78 4.07 4.54 -0.72
CA PHE A 78 3.09 4.02 0.24
C PHE A 78 2.88 5.08 1.32
N TYR A 79 1.80 5.85 1.22
CA TYR A 79 1.55 6.96 2.15
C TYR A 79 0.07 7.15 2.48
N TRP A 80 -0.16 7.81 3.62
CA TRP A 80 -1.44 8.36 4.05
C TRP A 80 -1.59 9.81 3.61
N SER A 81 -2.80 10.19 3.21
CA SER A 81 -3.21 11.58 3.01
C SER A 81 -4.50 11.84 3.76
N GLU A 82 -4.58 12.99 4.42
CA GLU A 82 -5.82 13.44 5.06
C GLU A 82 -6.74 14.22 4.12
N ARG A 83 -6.28 14.44 2.88
CA ARG A 83 -7.03 15.16 1.87
C ARG A 83 -8.42 14.57 1.65
N SER A 84 -9.39 15.47 1.49
CA SER A 84 -10.72 15.08 1.02
C SER A 84 -10.62 14.62 -0.43
N PHE A 85 -10.77 13.31 -0.67
CA PHE A 85 -10.85 12.79 -2.02
C PHE A 85 -12.31 12.78 -2.50
N ALA A 86 -12.60 13.50 -3.59
CA ALA A 86 -13.94 13.60 -4.19
C ALA A 86 -15.04 14.01 -3.19
N GLY A 87 -14.74 14.97 -2.30
CA GLY A 87 -15.71 15.52 -1.33
C GLY A 87 -16.05 14.59 -0.17
N SER A 88 -15.35 13.45 -0.02
CA SER A 88 -15.48 12.60 1.16
C SER A 88 -14.36 12.91 2.16
N PRO A 89 -14.67 13.47 3.35
CA PRO A 89 -13.69 13.61 4.41
C PRO A 89 -13.30 12.22 4.93
N GLY A 90 -12.06 12.08 5.40
CA GLY A 90 -11.63 10.86 6.10
C GLY A 90 -10.26 10.33 5.72
N GLY A 91 -9.63 10.88 4.68
CA GLY A 91 -8.31 10.48 4.22
C GLY A 91 -8.26 9.12 3.50
N PHE A 92 -7.10 8.81 2.94
CA PHE A 92 -6.86 7.62 2.15
C PHE A 92 -5.39 7.19 2.21
N LEU A 93 -5.16 5.87 2.09
CA LEU A 93 -3.84 5.32 1.79
C LEU A 93 -3.70 5.15 0.29
N LEU A 94 -2.54 5.48 -0.26
CA LEU A 94 -2.16 5.08 -1.61
C LEU A 94 -0.99 4.12 -1.59
N PHE A 95 -1.07 3.10 -2.42
CA PHE A 95 0.01 2.14 -2.66
C PHE A 95 0.27 2.05 -4.17
N ASN A 96 1.41 2.57 -4.62
CA ASN A 96 1.89 2.36 -5.98
C ASN A 96 2.79 1.12 -6.04
N ALA A 97 2.22 0.05 -6.58
CA ALA A 97 2.91 -1.21 -6.76
C ALA A 97 3.48 -1.30 -8.19
N HIS A 98 4.68 -1.82 -8.27
CA HIS A 98 5.35 -2.18 -9.52
C HIS A 98 5.48 -3.69 -9.57
N SER A 99 5.32 -4.26 -10.75
CA SER A 99 5.70 -5.64 -11.02
C SER A 99 7.06 -5.68 -11.72
N TYR A 100 7.68 -6.86 -11.77
CA TYR A 100 8.86 -7.05 -12.60
C TYR A 100 8.53 -6.72 -14.06
N ASN A 101 9.53 -6.26 -14.83
CA ASN A 101 9.36 -5.74 -16.20
C ASN A 101 8.99 -6.82 -17.25
N ASN A 102 7.90 -7.56 -17.02
CA ASN A 102 7.35 -8.56 -17.92
C ASN A 102 5.84 -8.70 -17.70
N GLN A 103 5.11 -9.03 -18.77
CA GLN A 103 3.66 -9.12 -18.75
C GLN A 103 3.12 -10.13 -17.74
N LYS A 104 3.77 -11.28 -17.59
CA LYS A 104 3.32 -12.34 -16.67
C LYS A 104 3.33 -11.86 -15.22
N SER A 105 4.38 -11.18 -14.78
CA SER A 105 4.47 -10.60 -13.43
C SER A 105 3.43 -9.50 -13.24
N PHE A 106 3.17 -8.69 -14.26
CA PHE A 106 2.14 -7.67 -14.19
C PHE A 106 0.74 -8.25 -14.06
N ASP A 107 0.38 -9.22 -14.90
CA ASP A 107 -0.92 -9.91 -14.81
C ASP A 107 -1.06 -10.59 -13.44
N SER A 108 0.01 -11.23 -12.95
CA SER A 108 0.01 -11.86 -11.61
C SER A 108 -0.14 -10.83 -10.47
N MET A 109 0.47 -9.65 -10.60
CA MET A 109 0.31 -8.56 -9.64
C MET A 109 -1.12 -8.02 -9.68
N VAL A 110 -1.69 -7.81 -10.87
CA VAL A 110 -3.09 -7.41 -11.04
C VAL A 110 -4.01 -8.41 -10.35
N ASP A 111 -3.84 -9.70 -10.64
CA ASP A 111 -4.62 -10.78 -10.03
C ASP A 111 -4.48 -10.81 -8.51
N LEU A 112 -3.28 -10.57 -7.98
CA LEU A 112 -3.00 -10.51 -6.55
C LEU A 112 -3.87 -9.46 -5.85
N PHE A 113 -3.89 -8.23 -6.37
CA PHE A 113 -4.67 -7.13 -5.78
C PHE A 113 -6.17 -7.23 -6.09
N TYR A 114 -6.56 -7.88 -7.18
CA TYR A 114 -7.97 -8.01 -7.59
C TYR A 114 -8.71 -9.13 -6.84
N ASN A 115 -8.04 -10.27 -6.68
CA ASN A 115 -8.66 -11.49 -6.16
C ASN A 115 -8.44 -11.70 -4.67
N LYS A 116 -7.37 -11.15 -4.09
CA LYS A 116 -7.02 -11.35 -2.67
C LYS A 116 -7.28 -10.12 -1.80
N TYR A 117 -7.28 -10.33 -0.49
CA TYR A 117 -7.46 -9.27 0.50
C TYR A 117 -6.10 -8.91 1.09
N LEU A 118 -5.78 -7.61 1.12
CA LEU A 118 -4.55 -7.12 1.71
C LEU A 118 -4.70 -6.95 3.22
N TYR A 119 -3.77 -7.54 3.96
CA TYR A 119 -3.55 -7.34 5.39
C TYR A 119 -2.17 -6.71 5.58
N VAL A 120 -2.06 -5.74 6.47
CA VAL A 120 -0.77 -5.11 6.82
C VAL A 120 -0.54 -5.26 8.31
N THR A 121 0.55 -5.91 8.69
CA THR A 121 0.96 -6.03 10.10
C THR A 121 2.15 -5.12 10.39
N VAL A 122 2.05 -4.30 11.42
CA VAL A 122 3.12 -3.43 11.93
C VAL A 122 2.99 -3.33 13.45
N ASN A 123 4.12 -3.40 14.18
CA ASN A 123 4.14 -3.40 15.64
C ASN A 123 3.23 -4.46 16.30
N GLY A 124 3.07 -5.63 15.65
CA GLY A 124 2.20 -6.71 16.12
C GLY A 124 0.70 -6.48 15.93
N ILE A 125 0.29 -5.34 15.35
CA ILE A 125 -1.12 -5.03 15.03
C ILE A 125 -1.35 -5.29 13.54
N THR A 126 -2.42 -6.00 13.22
CA THR A 126 -2.82 -6.30 11.84
C THR A 126 -4.00 -5.43 11.42
N TYR A 127 -3.85 -4.71 10.32
CA TYR A 127 -4.84 -3.85 9.68
C TYR A 127 -5.40 -4.56 8.45
N LYS A 128 -6.71 -4.82 8.41
CA LYS A 128 -7.43 -5.42 7.28
C LYS A 128 -7.79 -4.34 6.28
N LEU A 129 -6.90 -4.08 5.34
CA LEU A 129 -7.17 -3.16 4.22
C LEU A 129 -8.15 -3.78 3.22
N GLY A 130 -8.15 -5.10 3.06
CA GLY A 130 -9.06 -5.80 2.17
C GLY A 130 -8.79 -5.51 0.70
N LYS A 131 -9.86 -5.37 -0.10
CA LYS A 131 -9.75 -4.95 -1.50
C LYS A 131 -9.57 -3.43 -1.58
N TYR A 132 -8.84 -3.00 -2.59
CA TYR A 132 -8.69 -1.57 -2.91
C TYR A 132 -10.07 -0.94 -3.19
N SER A 133 -10.21 0.37 -2.96
CA SER A 133 -11.48 1.07 -3.20
C SER A 133 -11.67 1.40 -4.68
N LYS A 134 -10.60 1.84 -5.35
CA LYS A 134 -10.48 2.26 -6.75
C LYS A 134 -9.04 2.05 -7.23
N ILE A 135 -8.90 1.91 -8.54
CA ILE A 135 -7.59 2.00 -9.22
C ILE A 135 -7.46 3.43 -9.75
N LEU A 136 -6.35 4.09 -9.44
CA LEU A 136 -6.06 5.42 -9.96
C LEU A 136 -5.23 5.30 -11.22
N VAL A 137 -5.89 5.04 -12.35
CA VAL A 137 -5.27 5.06 -13.68
C VAL A 137 -5.18 6.52 -14.12
N GLY A 138 -3.98 7.12 -14.09
CA GLY A 138 -3.73 8.40 -14.77
C GLY A 138 -3.21 9.58 -13.94
N ILE A 139 -2.91 9.44 -12.64
CA ILE A 139 -2.33 10.57 -11.86
C ILE A 139 -0.82 10.71 -12.03
N SER A 140 -0.16 9.71 -12.58
CA SER A 140 1.20 9.74 -13.14
C SER A 140 1.30 8.49 -13.98
N ILE A 141 1.17 8.67 -15.30
CA ILE A 141 1.63 7.80 -16.40
C ILE A 141 1.70 6.32 -16.01
N VAL A 142 0.82 5.47 -16.56
CA VAL A 142 1.04 4.02 -16.59
C VAL A 142 2.42 3.79 -17.22
N HIS A 143 3.44 3.73 -16.38
CA HIS A 143 4.77 3.31 -16.80
C HIS A 143 4.66 1.81 -16.86
N ASN A 144 5.18 1.23 -17.93
CA ASN A 144 5.16 -0.22 -18.18
C ASN A 144 5.31 -0.96 -16.86
N TYR A 145 4.21 -1.60 -16.41
CA TYR A 145 4.16 -2.51 -15.28
C TYR A 145 3.91 -1.95 -13.85
N ASN A 146 3.30 -0.76 -13.68
CA ASN A 146 2.86 -0.23 -12.37
C ASN A 146 1.36 0.09 -12.27
N ILE A 147 0.82 0.06 -11.03
CA ILE A 147 -0.57 0.42 -10.70
C ILE A 147 -0.62 1.10 -9.32
N THR A 148 -1.43 2.15 -9.20
CA THR A 148 -1.76 2.79 -7.92
C THR A 148 -3.12 2.33 -7.41
N TYR A 149 -3.12 1.76 -6.21
CA TYR A 149 -4.30 1.32 -5.47
C TYR A 149 -4.60 2.30 -4.34
N ASP A 150 -5.88 2.64 -4.17
CA ASP A 150 -6.34 3.45 -3.04
C ASP A 150 -7.09 2.62 -1.99
N TYR A 151 -7.00 3.06 -0.73
CA TYR A 151 -7.76 2.51 0.39
C TYR A 151 -8.39 3.67 1.15
N ILE A 152 -9.66 3.94 0.85
CA ILE A 152 -10.40 5.09 1.40
C ILE A 152 -10.90 4.73 2.79
N ALA A 153 -10.50 5.51 3.81
CA ALA A 153 -10.79 5.16 5.20
C ALA A 153 -12.29 5.12 5.53
N LYS A 154 -13.13 5.85 4.78
CA LYS A 154 -14.59 5.77 4.91
C LYS A 154 -15.13 4.36 4.65
N SER A 155 -14.54 3.64 3.69
CA SER A 155 -14.94 2.28 3.32
C SER A 155 -14.10 1.21 4.01
N ILE A 156 -12.89 1.59 4.46
CA ILE A 156 -11.88 0.69 5.01
C ILE A 156 -11.38 1.30 6.32
N PRO A 157 -12.08 1.09 7.45
CA PRO A 157 -11.79 1.77 8.72
C PRO A 157 -10.34 1.59 9.20
N ASP A 158 -9.77 0.39 8.98
CA ASP A 158 -8.39 0.06 9.35
C ASP A 158 -7.35 0.90 8.61
N ALA A 159 -7.69 1.48 7.45
CA ALA A 159 -6.78 2.38 6.72
C ALA A 159 -6.47 3.64 7.55
N LYS A 160 -7.41 4.14 8.36
CA LYS A 160 -7.16 5.27 9.26
C LYS A 160 -6.21 4.88 10.39
N GLY A 161 -6.38 3.69 10.96
CA GLY A 161 -5.50 3.16 11.99
C GLY A 161 -4.07 3.03 11.50
N LEU A 162 -3.88 2.48 10.30
CA LEU A 162 -2.58 2.39 9.65
C LEU A 162 -2.03 3.77 9.26
N GLY A 163 -2.89 4.70 8.83
CA GLY A 163 -2.52 6.08 8.56
C GLY A 163 -1.94 6.80 9.79
N ASN A 164 -2.48 6.54 10.98
CA ASN A 164 -1.91 7.06 12.22
C ASN A 164 -0.49 6.53 12.48
N ILE A 165 -0.23 5.24 12.18
CA ILE A 165 1.12 4.68 12.28
C ILE A 165 2.07 5.37 11.31
N LEU A 166 1.64 5.63 10.06
CA LEU A 166 2.48 6.30 9.06
C LEU A 166 2.87 7.73 9.46
N LYS A 167 2.10 8.39 10.34
CA LYS A 167 2.42 9.72 10.88
C LYS A 167 3.52 9.73 11.94
N GLU A 168 3.97 8.57 12.41
CA GLU A 168 5.08 8.45 13.37
C GLU A 168 6.44 8.67 12.67
N THR A 169 6.62 9.88 12.11
CA THR A 169 7.75 10.26 11.27
C THR A 169 9.09 10.17 12.00
N GLY A 170 10.14 9.80 11.29
CA GLY A 170 11.50 9.63 11.82
C GLY A 170 11.77 8.22 12.35
N GLU A 171 10.74 7.39 12.50
CA GLU A 171 10.89 6.00 12.92
C GLU A 171 10.95 5.04 11.75
N THR A 172 11.79 4.01 11.85
CA THR A 172 11.77 2.86 10.95
C THR A 172 10.88 1.77 11.53
N LYS A 173 9.87 1.35 10.78
CA LYS A 173 8.96 0.27 11.18
C LYS A 173 8.97 -0.86 10.17
N ARG A 174 8.80 -2.08 10.66
CA ARG A 174 8.65 -3.28 9.83
C ARG A 174 7.19 -3.51 9.49
N PHE A 175 6.86 -3.40 8.21
CA PHE A 175 5.56 -3.68 7.64
C PHE A 175 5.57 -5.04 6.96
N CYS A 176 4.62 -5.89 7.31
CA CYS A 176 4.36 -7.16 6.64
C CYS A 176 3.05 -7.05 5.87
N PHE A 177 3.13 -6.98 4.55
CA PHE A 177 1.99 -6.96 3.65
C PHE A 177 1.70 -8.39 3.23
N ARG A 178 0.47 -8.86 3.46
CA ARG A 178 0.03 -10.22 3.15
C ARG A 178 -1.23 -10.18 2.30
N TRP A 179 -1.24 -10.91 1.20
CA TRP A 179 -2.43 -11.13 0.38
C TRP A 179 -2.94 -12.54 0.62
N CYS A 180 -4.10 -12.61 1.26
CA CYS A 180 -4.75 -13.87 1.60
C CYS A 180 -6.05 -14.02 0.82
N ASP A 181 -6.49 -15.27 0.65
CA ASP A 181 -7.88 -15.56 0.37
C ASP A 181 -8.72 -15.14 1.60
N ASN A 182 -9.97 -14.72 1.39
CA ASN A 182 -10.82 -14.18 2.47
C ASN A 182 -11.71 -15.23 3.11
#